data_AF-A0A7W1NLT8-F1
#
_entry.id   AF-A0A7W1NLT8-F1
#
_cell.length_a   1.000
_cell.length_b   1.000
_cell.length_c   1.000
_cell.angle_alpha   90.00
_cell.angle_beta   90.00
_cell.angle_gamma   90.00
#
_symmetry.space_group_name_H-M   'P 1'
#
loop_
_entity.id
_entity.type
_entity.pdbx_description
1 polymer ?
#
loop_
_entity_poly.entity_id
_entity_poly.type
_entity_poly.pdbx_seq_one_letter_code
_entity_poly.pdbx_strand_id
1 'polypeptide(L)'
;MLPEPRLARQIIETLGQSGTPVSKGVSYYNAGNESLLNAIDTHYLGSYLADGGAVFKLVVGDYGSGKSHFLYCIRDRAWQRNFAVSKVELSPKESPYDDQRRVYAAVASSLMWHELGSLNEDEHGLSRFLEGTLRRLVNPHGLDLQDEGVENIPEVRAFLHTLATSNVDSLSFHKAVQGFFNALLRGQERRVESLERWLHGEEVSPEDMRDLRMIGVTEKINKNNAFKMLRSLCQTVRALGYTGLVLLFDEGDRMLSIGGKAEKVATDNLREVIDRCREDLPGALFMYAVPPDFLHTIVPKYPALQQRIQAANYFSRANPFSPQINLEHLDVPDEELLEQIGYRLLPIFEIAYDVKLDRDTQLANIQVFSEAARNSYLAISHRRLFVKALVTEWFRQKENGETVVPPEYASGVIKGQSEALNLLADEEQSPY
;
A
#
# COMPACT_ATOMS: atom_id res chain seq x y z
N MET A 1 3.99 8.68 -20.90
CA MET A 1 3.86 7.25 -21.25
C MET A 1 2.42 6.86 -20.92
N LEU A 2 1.72 6.15 -21.81
CA LEU A 2 0.34 5.73 -21.60
C LEU A 2 0.32 4.21 -21.31
N PRO A 3 -0.70 3.69 -20.60
CA PRO A 3 -0.81 2.26 -20.31
C PRO A 3 -1.12 1.46 -21.57
N GLU A 4 -0.79 0.18 -21.55
CA GLU A 4 -1.24 -0.77 -22.58
C GLU A 4 -2.78 -0.97 -22.53
N PRO A 5 -3.43 -1.36 -23.64
CA PRO A 5 -4.90 -1.45 -23.73
C PRO A 5 -5.58 -2.25 -22.61
N ARG A 6 -5.00 -3.38 -22.21
CA ARG A 6 -5.57 -4.21 -21.14
C ARG A 6 -5.56 -3.50 -19.79
N LEU A 7 -4.44 -2.85 -19.43
CA LEU A 7 -4.33 -2.09 -18.18
C LEU A 7 -5.20 -0.83 -18.24
N ALA A 8 -5.24 -0.14 -19.38
CA ALA A 8 -6.12 1.01 -19.60
C ALA A 8 -7.59 0.64 -19.32
N ARG A 9 -8.03 -0.52 -19.82
CA ARG A 9 -9.38 -1.03 -19.59
C ARG A 9 -9.66 -1.32 -18.12
N GLN A 10 -8.74 -1.99 -17.43
CA GLN A 10 -8.86 -2.23 -15.99
C GLN A 10 -8.96 -0.91 -15.20
N ILE A 11 -8.10 0.08 -15.51
CA ILE A 11 -8.14 1.41 -14.89
C ILE A 11 -9.54 2.02 -15.04
N ILE A 12 -10.05 2.07 -16.26
CA ILE A 12 -11.31 2.75 -16.56
C ILE A 12 -12.53 2.01 -15.97
N GLU A 13 -12.55 0.67 -16.05
CA GLU A 13 -13.65 -0.13 -15.51
C GLU A 13 -13.73 -0.01 -13.97
N THR A 14 -12.61 -0.09 -13.26
CA THR A 14 -12.62 0.09 -11.80
C THR A 14 -13.00 1.52 -11.40
N LEU A 15 -12.42 2.54 -12.05
CA LEU A 15 -12.76 3.94 -11.78
C LEU A 15 -14.23 4.25 -12.09
N GLY A 16 -14.80 3.68 -13.14
CA GLY A 16 -16.22 3.85 -13.48
C GLY A 16 -17.17 3.15 -12.49
N GLN A 17 -16.78 2.01 -11.94
CA GLN A 17 -17.61 1.26 -10.97
C GLN A 17 -17.58 1.89 -9.58
N SER A 18 -16.38 2.05 -9.02
CA SER A 18 -16.21 2.42 -7.62
C SER A 18 -15.68 3.83 -7.43
N GLY A 19 -15.04 4.44 -8.44
CA GLY A 19 -14.28 5.69 -8.29
C GLY A 19 -13.04 5.54 -7.41
N THR A 20 -12.66 4.31 -7.04
CA THR A 20 -11.48 4.02 -6.22
C THR A 20 -10.28 3.69 -7.10
N PRO A 21 -9.05 4.01 -6.67
CA PRO A 21 -7.86 3.73 -7.45
C PRO A 21 -7.65 2.23 -7.65
N VAL A 22 -7.14 1.86 -8.82
CA VAL A 22 -6.77 0.48 -9.14
C VAL A 22 -5.45 0.14 -8.48
N SER A 23 -5.26 -1.12 -8.10
CA SER A 23 -3.99 -1.58 -7.56
C SER A 23 -2.84 -1.42 -8.55
N LYS A 24 -3.03 -1.34 -9.86
CA LYS A 24 -1.96 -1.06 -10.84
C LYS A 24 -2.32 0.13 -11.72
N GLY A 25 -1.31 0.95 -12.05
CA GLY A 25 -1.46 2.04 -13.02
C GLY A 25 -1.95 3.39 -12.46
N VAL A 26 -2.02 3.56 -11.14
CA VAL A 26 -2.31 4.86 -10.50
C VAL A 26 -1.40 5.99 -10.99
N SER A 27 -0.13 5.67 -11.26
CA SER A 27 0.87 6.62 -11.73
C SER A 27 0.51 7.27 -13.08
N TYR A 28 -0.35 6.66 -13.91
CA TYR A 28 -0.76 7.22 -15.20
C TYR A 28 -1.70 8.42 -15.09
N TYR A 29 -2.49 8.49 -14.01
CA TYR A 29 -3.48 9.55 -13.79
C TYR A 29 -3.30 10.31 -12.48
N ASN A 30 -2.24 10.01 -11.72
CA ASN A 30 -1.82 10.80 -10.57
C ASN A 30 -1.68 12.28 -10.92
N ALA A 31 -2.07 13.21 -10.05
CA ALA A 31 -1.88 14.64 -10.25
C ALA A 31 -1.72 15.37 -8.89
N GLY A 32 -1.06 16.53 -8.92
CA GLY A 32 -0.99 17.46 -7.79
C GLY A 32 -0.17 17.07 -6.55
N ASN A 33 0.47 15.89 -6.49
CA ASN A 33 1.27 15.49 -5.33
C ASN A 33 2.73 15.14 -5.68
N GLU A 34 3.19 15.52 -6.87
CA GLU A 34 4.51 15.18 -7.39
C GLU A 34 5.63 15.75 -6.52
N SER A 35 5.47 16.94 -5.94
CA SER A 35 6.50 17.49 -5.05
C SER A 35 6.69 16.66 -3.79
N LEU A 36 5.60 16.13 -3.21
CA LEU A 36 5.61 15.25 -2.04
C LEU A 36 6.25 13.91 -2.39
N LEU A 37 5.81 13.29 -3.49
CA LEU A 37 6.36 12.02 -3.95
C LEU A 37 7.85 12.15 -4.27
N ASN A 38 8.28 13.24 -4.93
CA ASN A 38 9.68 13.49 -5.27
C ASN A 38 10.53 13.74 -4.04
N ALA A 39 10.00 14.43 -3.03
CA ALA A 39 10.68 14.60 -1.75
C ALA A 39 10.88 13.26 -1.03
N ILE A 40 9.88 12.37 -1.04
CA ILE A 40 10.01 11.03 -0.44
C ILE A 40 11.02 10.18 -1.20
N ASP A 41 10.96 10.17 -2.53
CA ASP A 41 11.90 9.42 -3.35
C ASP A 41 13.34 9.92 -3.15
N THR A 42 13.57 11.23 -3.16
CA THR A 42 14.92 11.82 -3.05
C THR A 42 15.51 11.66 -1.64
N HIS A 43 14.75 12.02 -0.60
CA HIS A 43 15.28 12.09 0.76
C HIS A 43 15.20 10.77 1.53
N TYR A 44 14.40 9.80 1.06
CA TYR A 44 14.18 8.55 1.77
C TYR A 44 14.47 7.33 0.92
N LEU A 45 13.68 7.06 -0.13
CA LEU A 45 13.80 5.82 -0.91
C LEU A 45 15.17 5.70 -1.59
N GLY A 46 15.65 6.79 -2.21
CA GLY A 46 16.92 6.86 -2.91
C GLY A 46 18.14 7.18 -2.04
N SER A 47 17.98 7.39 -0.73
CA SER A 47 19.09 7.76 0.16
C SER A 47 18.95 7.15 1.57
N TYR A 48 18.33 7.86 2.51
CA TYR A 48 18.36 7.50 3.95
C TYR A 48 17.94 6.05 4.26
N LEU A 49 16.94 5.51 3.55
CA LEU A 49 16.48 4.13 3.75
C LEU A 49 17.40 3.11 3.08
N ALA A 50 17.98 3.45 1.93
CA ALA A 50 18.98 2.61 1.26
C ALA A 50 20.21 2.40 2.17
N ASP A 51 20.62 3.45 2.89
CA ASP A 51 21.72 3.42 3.86
C ASP A 51 21.38 2.71 5.19
N GLY A 52 20.16 2.18 5.32
CA GLY A 52 19.73 1.39 6.49
C GLY A 52 19.03 2.20 7.58
N GLY A 53 18.72 3.48 7.35
CA GLY A 53 17.85 4.26 8.22
C GLY A 53 16.40 3.75 8.18
N ALA A 54 15.59 4.21 9.13
CA ALA A 54 14.14 4.01 9.12
C ALA A 54 13.38 5.30 9.43
N VAL A 55 12.19 5.42 8.86
CA VAL A 55 11.35 6.60 9.05
C VAL A 55 9.88 6.21 9.17
N PHE A 56 9.18 6.97 10.00
CA PHE A 56 7.73 6.95 10.11
C PHE A 56 7.15 8.24 9.50
N LYS A 57 6.07 8.10 8.73
CA LYS A 57 5.26 9.18 8.19
C LYS A 57 3.77 8.89 8.42
N LEU A 58 3.02 9.96 8.64
CA LEU A 58 1.58 9.98 8.79
C LEU A 58 1.00 10.71 7.57
N VAL A 59 0.18 10.06 6.79
CA VAL A 59 -0.53 10.62 5.63
C VAL A 59 -1.91 11.07 6.11
N VAL A 60 -2.12 12.38 6.12
CA VAL A 60 -3.31 13.03 6.68
C VAL A 60 -4.17 13.54 5.54
N GLY A 61 -5.46 13.22 5.58
CA GLY A 61 -6.46 13.79 4.70
C GLY A 61 -7.83 13.17 4.90
N ASP A 62 -8.87 13.88 4.51
CA ASP A 62 -10.26 13.43 4.68
C ASP A 62 -10.56 12.13 3.92
N TYR A 63 -11.71 11.51 4.21
CA TYR A 63 -12.20 10.40 3.41
C TYR A 63 -12.31 10.84 1.94
N GLY A 64 -11.84 10.03 0.99
CA GLY A 64 -11.86 10.41 -0.42
C GLY A 64 -10.81 11.44 -0.87
N SER A 65 -9.94 11.94 0.02
CA SER A 65 -8.81 12.84 -0.33
C SER A 65 -7.69 12.15 -1.13
N GLY A 66 -7.81 10.86 -1.43
CA GLY A 66 -6.78 10.13 -2.20
C GLY A 66 -5.65 9.56 -1.35
N LYS A 67 -5.85 9.30 -0.05
CA LYS A 67 -4.89 8.59 0.82
C LYS A 67 -4.40 7.28 0.20
N SER A 68 -5.32 6.39 -0.15
CA SER A 68 -5.01 5.10 -0.81
C SER A 68 -4.27 5.30 -2.13
N HIS A 69 -4.69 6.29 -2.93
CA HIS A 69 -4.03 6.65 -4.18
C HIS A 69 -2.57 7.07 -3.95
N PHE A 70 -2.32 7.93 -2.96
CA PHE A 70 -0.98 8.37 -2.59
C PHE A 70 -0.11 7.20 -2.12
N LEU A 71 -0.65 6.29 -1.29
CA LEU A 71 0.05 5.08 -0.85
C LEU A 71 0.44 4.19 -2.04
N TYR A 72 -0.45 3.99 -3.02
CA TYR A 72 -0.11 3.25 -4.24
C TYR A 72 0.99 3.93 -5.07
N CYS A 73 1.00 5.26 -5.16
CA CYS A 73 2.08 5.99 -5.81
C CYS A 73 3.43 5.79 -5.10
N ILE A 74 3.44 5.75 -3.76
CA ILE A 74 4.64 5.44 -2.98
C ILE A 74 5.11 4.02 -3.23
N ARG A 75 4.20 3.04 -3.26
CA ARG A 75 4.52 1.66 -3.59
C ARG A 75 5.17 1.53 -4.98
N ASP A 76 4.61 2.17 -5.99
CA ASP A 76 5.17 2.13 -7.36
C ASP A 76 6.62 2.67 -7.37
N ARG A 77 6.88 3.79 -6.70
CA ARG A 77 8.24 4.35 -6.54
C ARG A 77 9.16 3.44 -5.73
N ALA A 78 8.64 2.81 -4.68
CA ALA A 78 9.39 1.86 -3.87
C ALA A 78 9.86 0.65 -4.70
N TRP A 79 8.99 0.07 -5.54
CA TRP A 79 9.36 -1.01 -6.44
C TRP A 79 10.42 -0.59 -7.47
N GLN A 80 10.31 0.62 -8.05
CA GLN A 80 11.35 1.17 -8.94
C GLN A 80 12.72 1.29 -8.26
N ARG A 81 12.73 1.46 -6.93
CA ARG A 81 13.94 1.51 -6.09
C ARG A 81 14.29 0.16 -5.46
N ASN A 82 13.69 -0.94 -5.92
CA ASN A 82 13.92 -2.32 -5.44
C ASN A 82 13.61 -2.51 -3.94
N PHE A 83 12.58 -1.84 -3.42
CA PHE A 83 12.05 -2.13 -2.08
C PHE A 83 10.98 -3.23 -2.16
N ALA A 84 10.92 -4.06 -1.11
CA ALA A 84 9.74 -4.87 -0.85
C ALA A 84 8.64 -3.97 -0.27
N VAL A 85 7.37 -4.31 -0.52
CA VAL A 85 6.25 -3.50 -0.03
C VAL A 85 5.17 -4.40 0.56
N SER A 86 4.66 -4.03 1.74
CA SER A 86 3.45 -4.60 2.33
C SER A 86 2.41 -3.49 2.49
N LYS A 87 1.23 -3.68 1.92
CA LYS A 87 0.09 -2.76 2.06
C LYS A 87 -0.98 -3.45 2.90
N VAL A 88 -1.16 -2.98 4.13
CA VAL A 88 -2.11 -3.52 5.10
C VAL A 88 -3.33 -2.60 5.16
N GLU A 89 -4.51 -3.18 5.04
CA GLU A 89 -5.77 -2.48 5.32
C GLU A 89 -6.09 -2.62 6.80
N LEU A 90 -6.20 -1.48 7.49
CA LEU A 90 -6.38 -1.48 8.94
C LEU A 90 -7.85 -1.67 9.29
N SER A 91 -8.29 -2.91 9.45
CA SER A 91 -9.62 -3.20 10.02
C SER A 91 -9.52 -3.60 11.50
N PRO A 92 -10.49 -3.21 12.36
CA PRO A 92 -10.56 -3.67 13.74
C PRO A 92 -10.64 -5.19 13.88
N LYS A 93 -11.12 -5.89 12.83
CA LYS A 93 -11.22 -7.36 12.79
C LYS A 93 -9.90 -8.01 12.37
N GLU A 94 -9.21 -7.49 11.36
CA GLU A 94 -8.03 -8.14 10.75
C GLU A 94 -6.70 -7.67 11.37
N SER A 95 -6.60 -6.41 11.78
CA SER A 95 -5.39 -5.86 12.39
C SER A 95 -5.75 -4.88 13.50
N PRO A 96 -6.26 -5.35 14.66
CA PRO A 96 -6.57 -4.46 15.75
C PRO A 96 -5.26 -3.87 16.27
N TYR A 97 -5.26 -2.55 16.36
CA TYR A 97 -4.13 -1.74 16.74
C TYR A 97 -3.60 -2.03 18.16
N ASP A 98 -4.30 -2.85 18.95
CA ASP A 98 -3.93 -3.21 20.32
C ASP A 98 -3.06 -4.47 20.41
N ASP A 99 -2.79 -5.15 19.30
CA ASP A 99 -2.06 -6.42 19.28
C ASP A 99 -0.90 -6.44 18.29
N GLN A 100 0.32 -6.29 18.81
CA GLN A 100 1.57 -6.31 18.04
C GLN A 100 1.76 -7.60 17.25
N ARG A 101 1.28 -8.75 17.75
CA ARG A 101 1.34 -10.02 17.00
C ARG A 101 0.50 -9.92 15.74
N ARG A 102 -0.69 -9.33 15.83
CA ARG A 102 -1.60 -9.18 14.68
C ARG A 102 -1.06 -8.18 13.68
N VAL A 103 -0.41 -7.10 14.13
CA VAL A 103 0.30 -6.18 13.23
C VAL A 103 1.37 -6.90 12.43
N TYR A 104 2.22 -7.71 13.09
CA TYR A 104 3.21 -8.52 12.38
C TYR A 104 2.56 -9.50 11.39
N ALA A 105 1.52 -10.23 11.83
CA ALA A 105 0.82 -11.20 10.99
C ALA A 105 0.21 -10.52 9.75
N ALA A 106 -0.47 -9.38 9.94
CA ALA A 106 -1.04 -8.60 8.86
C ALA A 106 0.02 -8.12 7.87
N VAL A 107 1.18 -7.66 8.36
CA VAL A 107 2.32 -7.31 7.49
C VAL A 107 2.85 -8.52 6.73
N ALA A 108 3.04 -9.65 7.40
CA ALA A 108 3.55 -10.86 6.76
C ALA A 108 2.56 -11.36 5.67
N SER A 109 1.27 -11.36 5.95
CA SER A 109 0.23 -11.79 5.00
C SER A 109 -0.01 -10.78 3.87
N SER A 110 0.30 -9.51 4.07
CA SER A 110 0.07 -8.44 3.07
C SER A 110 1.33 -8.09 2.26
N LEU A 111 2.45 -8.77 2.50
CA LEU A 111 3.68 -8.57 1.74
C LEU A 111 3.46 -8.93 0.28
N MET A 112 3.75 -8.00 -0.63
CA MET A 112 3.46 -8.15 -2.05
C MET A 112 4.66 -8.73 -2.80
N TRP A 113 4.43 -9.81 -3.52
CA TRP A 113 5.28 -10.25 -4.61
C TRP A 113 4.85 -9.56 -5.91
N HIS A 114 5.73 -8.70 -6.44
CA HIS A 114 5.51 -7.99 -7.69
C HIS A 114 6.58 -8.36 -8.70
N GLU A 115 6.17 -8.98 -9.80
CA GLU A 115 7.04 -9.19 -10.95
C GLU A 115 7.05 -7.92 -11.82
N LEU A 116 8.21 -7.25 -11.88
CA LEU A 116 8.38 -6.02 -12.64
C LEU A 116 8.01 -6.23 -14.12
N GLY A 117 7.12 -5.39 -14.63
CA GLY A 117 6.63 -5.47 -16.02
C GLY A 117 5.51 -6.48 -16.24
N SER A 118 5.09 -7.22 -15.20
CA SER A 118 3.96 -8.15 -15.28
C SER A 118 2.62 -7.47 -15.02
N LEU A 119 1.65 -7.75 -15.89
CA LEU A 119 0.25 -7.33 -15.77
C LEU A 119 -0.61 -8.30 -14.94
N ASN A 120 -0.03 -9.42 -14.48
CA ASN A 120 -0.73 -10.36 -13.61
C ASN A 120 -1.07 -9.71 -12.27
N GLU A 121 -2.06 -10.23 -11.54
CA GLU A 121 -2.32 -9.75 -10.18
C GLU A 121 -1.10 -9.98 -9.30
N ASP A 122 -0.84 -9.06 -8.38
CA ASP A 122 0.25 -9.21 -7.43
C ASP A 122 -0.12 -10.31 -6.43
N GLU A 123 0.82 -11.20 -6.13
CA GLU A 123 0.61 -12.22 -5.12
C GLU A 123 0.93 -11.66 -3.73
N HIS A 124 0.23 -12.15 -2.71
CA HIS A 124 0.36 -11.67 -1.34
C HIS A 124 0.83 -12.78 -0.40
N GLY A 125 1.55 -12.37 0.64
CA GLY A 125 2.05 -13.25 1.69
C GLY A 125 3.56 -13.38 1.68
N LEU A 126 4.14 -13.55 2.87
CA LEU A 126 5.57 -13.72 3.05
C LEU A 126 6.06 -14.99 2.36
N SER A 127 5.28 -16.07 2.36
CA SER A 127 5.61 -17.30 1.62
C SER A 127 5.74 -17.04 0.11
N ARG A 128 4.75 -16.36 -0.49
CA ARG A 128 4.74 -15.99 -1.91
C ARG A 128 5.87 -15.05 -2.28
N PHE A 129 6.14 -14.06 -1.44
CA PHE A 129 7.29 -13.16 -1.62
C PHE A 129 8.62 -13.91 -1.61
N LEU A 130 8.83 -14.83 -0.65
CA LEU A 130 10.04 -15.64 -0.57
C LEU A 130 10.17 -16.57 -1.77
N GLU A 131 9.11 -17.33 -2.09
CA GLU A 131 9.07 -18.25 -3.22
C GLU A 131 9.34 -17.52 -4.54
N GLY A 132 8.64 -16.42 -4.80
CA GLY A 132 8.83 -15.57 -5.98
C GLY A 132 10.25 -15.03 -6.08
N THR A 133 10.84 -14.60 -4.96
CA THR A 133 12.24 -14.12 -4.92
C THR A 133 13.21 -15.20 -5.38
N LEU A 134 13.02 -16.45 -4.92
CA LEU A 134 13.83 -17.58 -5.36
C LEU A 134 13.57 -17.92 -6.83
N ARG A 135 12.29 -17.97 -7.26
CA ARG A 135 11.92 -18.23 -8.65
C ARG A 135 12.54 -17.22 -9.62
N ARG A 136 12.66 -15.95 -9.24
CA ARG A 136 13.33 -14.92 -10.05
C ARG A 136 14.80 -15.26 -10.35
N LEU A 137 15.47 -16.01 -9.46
CA LEU A 137 16.85 -16.48 -9.68
C LEU A 137 16.92 -17.75 -10.52
N VAL A 138 15.86 -18.56 -10.53
CA VAL A 138 15.82 -19.87 -11.19
C VAL A 138 15.24 -19.78 -12.61
N ASN A 139 14.16 -19.03 -12.80
CA ASN A 139 13.44 -18.87 -14.07
C ASN A 139 14.34 -18.51 -15.28
N PRO A 140 15.38 -17.64 -15.15
CA PRO A 140 16.27 -17.33 -16.28
C PRO A 140 17.03 -18.55 -16.84
N HIS A 141 17.14 -19.63 -16.06
CA HIS A 141 17.77 -20.88 -16.48
C HIS A 141 16.79 -21.88 -17.12
N GLY A 142 15.50 -21.55 -17.19
CA GLY A 142 14.45 -22.42 -17.75
C GLY A 142 14.16 -23.67 -16.88
N LEU A 143 14.45 -23.59 -15.58
CA LEU A 143 14.24 -24.65 -14.59
C LEU A 143 13.11 -24.27 -13.63
N ASP A 144 12.48 -25.28 -13.02
CA ASP A 144 11.60 -25.10 -11.85
C ASP A 144 12.39 -25.32 -10.54
N LEU A 145 11.85 -24.90 -9.40
CA LEU A 145 12.52 -24.92 -8.09
C LEU A 145 12.99 -26.30 -7.64
N GLN A 146 12.33 -27.37 -8.10
CA GLN A 146 12.61 -28.75 -7.68
C GLN A 146 13.47 -29.52 -8.70
N ASP A 147 13.87 -28.88 -9.80
CA ASP A 147 14.70 -29.51 -10.81
C ASP A 147 16.11 -29.81 -10.27
N GLU A 148 16.71 -30.88 -10.80
CA GLU A 148 18.07 -31.27 -10.41
C GLU A 148 19.08 -30.17 -10.76
N GLY A 149 19.91 -29.80 -9.79
CA GLY A 149 20.99 -28.83 -9.98
C GLY A 149 20.60 -27.37 -9.71
N VAL A 150 19.35 -27.05 -9.34
CA VAL A 150 18.94 -25.69 -8.94
C VAL A 150 19.78 -25.16 -7.78
N GLU A 151 20.04 -26.00 -6.76
CA GLU A 151 20.91 -25.64 -5.62
C GLU A 151 22.37 -25.33 -6.05
N ASN A 152 22.79 -25.83 -7.22
CA ASN A 152 24.14 -25.64 -7.74
C ASN A 152 24.30 -24.38 -8.59
N ILE A 153 23.20 -23.75 -9.02
CA ILE A 153 23.22 -22.48 -9.75
C ILE A 153 24.00 -21.44 -8.92
N PRO A 154 25.03 -20.77 -9.48
CA PRO A 154 25.87 -19.84 -8.73
C PRO A 154 25.08 -18.75 -7.98
N GLU A 155 24.06 -18.19 -8.63
CA GLU A 155 23.18 -17.14 -8.12
C GLU A 155 22.36 -17.64 -6.93
N VAL A 156 21.74 -18.82 -7.05
CA VAL A 156 20.98 -19.47 -5.96
C VAL A 156 21.89 -19.80 -4.79
N ARG A 157 23.07 -20.35 -5.05
CA ARG A 157 24.05 -20.67 -4.01
C ARG A 157 24.53 -19.43 -3.26
N ALA A 158 24.87 -18.37 -3.98
CA ALA A 158 25.29 -17.10 -3.41
C ALA A 158 24.17 -16.46 -2.58
N PHE A 159 22.94 -16.51 -3.08
CA PHE A 159 21.74 -16.06 -2.37
C PHE A 159 21.53 -16.81 -1.05
N LEU A 160 21.52 -18.15 -1.06
CA LEU A 160 21.35 -18.97 0.14
C LEU A 160 22.50 -18.78 1.14
N HIS A 161 23.73 -18.65 0.66
CA HIS A 161 24.89 -18.37 1.50
C HIS A 161 24.81 -16.98 2.16
N THR A 162 24.39 -15.96 1.39
CA THR A 162 24.20 -14.60 1.91
C THR A 162 23.13 -14.58 2.98
N LEU A 163 21.97 -15.21 2.72
CA LEU A 163 20.93 -15.38 3.73
C LEU A 163 21.49 -16.07 4.98
N ALA A 164 22.26 -17.16 4.83
CA ALA A 164 22.78 -17.93 5.95
C ALA A 164 23.79 -17.19 6.83
N THR A 165 24.54 -16.25 6.25
CA THR A 165 25.57 -15.47 6.93
C THR A 165 25.08 -14.09 7.39
N SER A 166 23.89 -13.67 6.96
CA SER A 166 23.28 -12.41 7.35
C SER A 166 22.87 -12.41 8.82
N ASN A 167 23.03 -11.25 9.46
CA ASN A 167 22.60 -11.05 10.84
C ASN A 167 21.09 -10.78 10.90
N VAL A 168 20.35 -11.73 11.47
CA VAL A 168 18.91 -11.64 11.72
C VAL A 168 18.67 -11.79 13.22
N ASP A 169 17.96 -10.83 13.80
CA ASP A 169 17.80 -10.70 15.26
C ASP A 169 17.14 -11.93 15.90
N SER A 170 16.09 -12.47 15.27
CA SER A 170 15.45 -13.71 15.69
C SER A 170 16.08 -14.92 15.00
N LEU A 171 16.77 -15.76 15.79
CA LEU A 171 17.28 -17.05 15.31
C LEU A 171 16.16 -17.96 14.80
N SER A 172 15.01 -18.01 15.49
CA SER A 172 13.88 -18.82 15.05
C SER A 172 13.34 -18.34 13.70
N PHE A 173 13.25 -17.01 13.50
CA PHE A 173 12.82 -16.43 12.23
C PHE A 173 13.83 -16.75 11.12
N HIS A 174 15.11 -16.56 11.38
CA HIS A 174 16.18 -16.86 10.44
C HIS A 174 16.15 -18.33 10.00
N LYS A 175 16.01 -19.25 10.97
CA LYS A 175 15.89 -20.69 10.72
C LYS A 175 14.61 -21.04 9.97
N ALA A 176 13.50 -20.35 10.22
CA ALA A 176 12.26 -20.56 9.50
C ALA A 176 12.42 -20.20 8.01
N VAL A 177 13.02 -19.05 7.69
CA VAL A 177 13.26 -18.64 6.30
C VAL A 177 14.26 -19.56 5.60
N GLN A 178 15.37 -19.93 6.26
CA GLN A 178 16.32 -20.91 5.72
C GLN A 178 15.66 -22.27 5.47
N GLY A 179 14.87 -22.75 6.43
CA GLY A 179 14.11 -23.99 6.33
C GLY A 179 13.08 -23.94 5.21
N PHE A 180 12.47 -22.77 4.97
CA PHE A 180 11.44 -22.59 3.94
C PHE A 180 12.04 -22.75 2.55
N PHE A 181 13.15 -22.06 2.26
CA PHE A 181 13.88 -22.25 1.00
C PHE A 181 14.37 -23.69 0.81
N ASN A 182 14.93 -24.32 1.85
CA ASN A 182 15.36 -25.70 1.77
C ASN A 182 14.19 -26.67 1.51
N ALA A 183 13.04 -26.43 2.13
CA ALA A 183 11.84 -27.23 1.94
C ALA A 183 11.28 -27.07 0.52
N LEU A 184 11.28 -25.85 -0.03
CA LEU A 184 10.87 -25.57 -1.41
C LEU A 184 11.74 -26.31 -2.43
N LEU A 185 13.06 -26.18 -2.31
CA LEU A 185 14.02 -26.81 -3.23
C LEU A 185 13.97 -28.35 -3.21
N ARG A 186 13.53 -28.92 -2.08
CA ARG A 186 13.44 -30.38 -1.87
C ARG A 186 12.03 -30.95 -2.02
N GLY A 187 11.05 -30.14 -2.43
CA GLY A 187 9.66 -30.58 -2.57
C GLY A 187 9.01 -31.07 -1.27
N GLN A 188 9.38 -30.52 -0.11
CA GLN A 188 8.87 -30.94 1.20
C GLN A 188 7.57 -30.18 1.57
N GLU A 189 6.48 -30.44 0.84
CA GLU A 189 5.22 -29.69 0.92
C GLU A 189 4.69 -29.51 2.35
N ARG A 190 4.63 -30.59 3.15
CA ARG A 190 4.15 -30.51 4.55
C ARG A 190 5.00 -29.54 5.40
N ARG A 191 6.30 -29.50 5.16
CA ARG A 191 7.22 -28.59 5.87
C ARG A 191 7.05 -27.15 5.38
N VAL A 192 6.83 -26.95 4.08
CA VAL A 192 6.50 -25.64 3.50
C VAL A 192 5.23 -25.09 4.16
N GLU A 193 4.14 -25.86 4.22
CA GLU A 193 2.88 -25.46 4.86
C GLU A 193 3.06 -25.11 6.35
N SER A 194 3.83 -25.93 7.08
CA SER A 194 4.12 -25.68 8.51
C SER A 194 4.90 -24.39 8.74
N LEU A 195 5.90 -24.13 7.89
CA LEU A 195 6.73 -22.93 7.95
C LEU A 195 5.97 -21.70 7.48
N GLU A 196 5.10 -21.83 6.49
CA GLU A 196 4.22 -20.78 6.00
C GLU A 196 3.31 -20.28 7.13
N ARG A 197 2.59 -21.19 7.82
CA ARG A 197 1.78 -20.82 8.99
C ARG A 197 2.60 -20.09 10.05
N TRP A 198 3.80 -20.60 10.36
CA TRP A 198 4.67 -19.97 11.37
C TRP A 198 5.14 -18.58 10.95
N LEU A 199 5.59 -18.42 9.70
CA LEU A 199 6.08 -17.16 9.14
C LEU A 199 4.98 -16.10 9.06
N HIS A 200 3.74 -16.49 8.82
CA HIS A 200 2.58 -15.57 8.89
C HIS A 200 2.11 -15.27 10.32
N GLY A 201 2.71 -15.88 11.34
CA GLY A 201 2.29 -15.69 12.73
C GLY A 201 0.96 -16.37 13.08
N GLU A 202 0.51 -17.29 12.24
CA GLU A 202 -0.67 -18.13 12.46
C GLU A 202 -0.42 -19.19 13.55
N GLU A 203 -1.50 -19.85 13.98
CA GLU A 203 -1.36 -20.94 14.93
C GLU A 203 -0.84 -22.21 14.25
N VAL A 204 0.31 -22.69 14.74
CA VAL A 204 0.93 -23.94 14.30
C VAL A 204 0.55 -25.06 15.25
N SER A 205 0.21 -26.23 14.70
CA SER A 205 -0.16 -27.41 15.47
C SER A 205 1.00 -27.86 16.39
N PRO A 206 0.73 -28.53 17.53
CA PRO A 206 1.79 -29.01 18.41
C PRO A 206 2.74 -30.01 17.73
N GLU A 207 2.24 -30.79 16.77
CA GLU A 207 3.02 -31.74 15.98
C GLU A 207 3.96 -31.00 15.04
N ASP A 208 3.45 -30.09 14.23
CA ASP A 208 4.28 -29.32 13.29
C ASP A 208 5.32 -28.48 14.05
N MET A 209 4.94 -27.88 15.18
CA MET A 209 5.88 -27.14 16.03
C MET A 209 7.01 -28.03 16.58
N ARG A 210 6.75 -29.32 16.80
CA ARG A 210 7.79 -30.29 17.22
C ARG A 210 8.80 -30.52 16.09
N ASP A 211 8.32 -30.65 14.87
CA ASP A 211 9.17 -30.83 13.68
C ASP A 211 9.97 -29.57 13.37
N LEU A 212 9.34 -28.39 13.46
CA LEU A 212 9.98 -27.09 13.29
C LEU A 212 11.11 -26.86 14.31
N ARG A 213 10.96 -27.35 15.55
CA ARG A 213 12.04 -27.31 16.56
C ARG A 213 13.28 -28.08 16.14
N MET A 214 13.15 -29.16 15.37
CA MET A 214 14.30 -29.96 14.91
C MET A 214 15.18 -29.19 13.91
N ILE A 215 14.63 -28.18 13.24
CA ILE A 215 15.37 -27.29 12.34
C ILE A 215 15.72 -25.93 12.99
N GLY A 216 15.50 -25.79 14.29
CA GLY A 216 15.89 -24.61 15.07
C GLY A 216 14.82 -23.53 15.23
N VAL A 217 13.59 -23.76 14.76
CA VAL A 217 12.45 -22.85 14.98
C VAL A 217 11.80 -23.21 16.31
N THR A 218 12.16 -22.50 17.38
CA THR A 218 11.85 -22.95 18.75
C THR A 218 10.76 -22.15 19.45
N GLU A 219 10.61 -20.87 19.12
CA GLU A 219 9.65 -19.97 19.75
C GLU A 219 8.36 -19.81 18.90
N LYS A 220 7.26 -19.46 19.56
CA LYS A 220 6.02 -19.02 18.91
C LYS A 220 6.00 -17.50 18.81
N ILE A 221 5.44 -16.97 17.73
CA ILE A 221 5.22 -15.53 17.59
C ILE A 221 4.09 -15.09 18.52
N ASN A 222 4.37 -14.11 19.37
CA ASN A 222 3.48 -13.56 20.38
C ASN A 222 3.70 -12.05 20.51
N LYS A 223 2.90 -11.37 21.34
CA LYS A 223 2.96 -9.90 21.48
C LYS A 223 4.35 -9.39 21.87
N ASN A 224 5.08 -10.13 22.70
CA ASN A 224 6.36 -9.68 23.25
C ASN A 224 7.53 -9.82 22.27
N ASN A 225 7.44 -10.71 21.28
CA ASN A 225 8.48 -10.90 20.26
C ASN A 225 8.06 -10.44 18.86
N ALA A 226 6.83 -9.94 18.66
CA ALA A 226 6.33 -9.52 17.36
C ALA A 226 7.21 -8.43 16.70
N PHE A 227 7.65 -7.42 17.45
CA PHE A 227 8.59 -6.42 16.94
C PHE A 227 9.95 -7.02 16.55
N LYS A 228 10.44 -7.99 17.33
CA LYS A 228 11.66 -8.74 16.98
C LYS A 228 11.49 -9.48 15.65
N MET A 229 10.31 -10.05 15.40
CA MET A 229 9.99 -10.70 14.12
C MET A 229 9.89 -9.69 12.99
N LEU A 230 9.28 -8.52 13.21
CA LEU A 230 9.21 -7.45 12.20
C LEU A 230 10.59 -6.89 11.83
N ARG A 231 11.48 -6.72 12.82
CA ARG A 231 12.89 -6.39 12.59
C ARG A 231 13.60 -7.47 11.78
N SER A 232 13.38 -8.73 12.16
CA SER A 232 13.96 -9.89 11.46
C SER A 232 13.48 -9.97 10.00
N LEU A 233 12.22 -9.60 9.74
CA LEU A 233 11.69 -9.45 8.39
C LEU A 233 12.42 -8.34 7.62
N CYS A 234 12.59 -7.15 8.20
CA CYS A 234 13.33 -6.05 7.55
C CYS A 234 14.77 -6.45 7.19
N GLN A 235 15.47 -7.11 8.13
CA GLN A 235 16.82 -7.62 7.91
C GLN A 235 16.86 -8.70 6.83
N THR A 236 15.89 -9.62 6.84
CA THR A 236 15.77 -10.68 5.83
C THR A 236 15.53 -10.10 4.46
N VAL A 237 14.57 -9.17 4.30
CA VAL A 237 14.30 -8.49 3.02
C VAL A 237 15.57 -7.89 2.43
N ARG A 238 16.41 -7.23 3.25
CA ARG A 238 17.71 -6.72 2.80
C ARG A 238 18.70 -7.82 2.44
N ALA A 239 18.77 -8.89 3.24
CA ALA A 239 19.61 -10.06 2.96
C ALA A 239 19.22 -10.77 1.63
N LEU A 240 17.95 -10.66 1.22
CA LEU A 240 17.45 -11.18 -0.06
C LEU A 240 17.78 -10.26 -1.25
N GLY A 241 18.47 -9.14 -1.01
CA GLY A 241 18.91 -8.20 -2.05
C GLY A 241 17.95 -7.05 -2.35
N TYR A 242 16.91 -6.84 -1.53
CA TYR A 242 16.06 -5.65 -1.63
C TYR A 242 16.69 -4.47 -0.88
N THR A 243 16.40 -3.26 -1.33
CA THR A 243 16.90 -2.02 -0.71
C THR A 243 16.34 -1.84 0.71
N GLY A 244 15.10 -2.27 0.94
CA GLY A 244 14.44 -2.16 2.24
C GLY A 244 12.98 -2.60 2.17
N LEU A 245 12.20 -2.23 3.18
CA LEU A 245 10.79 -2.62 3.32
C LEU A 245 9.91 -1.37 3.51
N VAL A 246 8.92 -1.20 2.64
CA VAL A 246 7.89 -0.17 2.77
C VAL A 246 6.62 -0.79 3.33
N LEU A 247 6.11 -0.21 4.42
CA LEU A 247 4.94 -0.65 5.17
C LEU A 247 3.88 0.43 5.08
N LEU A 248 2.84 0.16 4.29
CA LEU A 248 1.76 1.08 4.00
C LEU A 248 0.52 0.60 4.74
N PHE A 249 0.02 1.40 5.67
CA PHE A 249 -1.16 1.09 6.47
C PHE A 249 -2.28 2.06 6.07
N ASP A 250 -3.32 1.51 5.43
CA ASP A 250 -4.46 2.27 4.92
C ASP A 250 -5.68 2.17 5.86
N GLU A 251 -6.66 3.05 5.68
CA GLU A 251 -7.93 3.07 6.44
C GLU A 251 -7.84 3.37 7.94
N GLY A 252 -6.94 4.27 8.36
CA GLY A 252 -6.90 4.77 9.73
C GLY A 252 -8.17 5.48 10.21
N ASP A 253 -9.13 5.78 9.32
CA ASP A 253 -10.43 6.35 9.67
C ASP A 253 -11.17 5.45 10.68
N ARG A 254 -10.97 4.13 10.61
CA ARG A 254 -11.54 3.16 11.56
C ARG A 254 -10.97 3.31 12.98
N MET A 255 -9.81 3.95 13.19
CA MET A 255 -9.30 4.24 14.55
C MET A 255 -10.24 5.16 15.34
N LEU A 256 -11.00 6.01 14.66
CA LEU A 256 -11.97 6.91 15.31
C LEU A 256 -13.12 6.16 15.97
N SER A 257 -13.47 4.98 15.46
CA SER A 257 -14.53 4.13 16.03
C SER A 257 -14.10 3.35 17.28
N ILE A 258 -12.80 3.30 17.57
CA ILE A 258 -12.26 2.55 18.70
C ILE A 258 -12.21 3.45 19.92
N GLY A 259 -13.03 3.15 20.94
CA GLY A 259 -13.08 3.92 22.19
C GLY A 259 -12.34 3.28 23.37
N GLY A 260 -12.10 4.08 24.40
CA GLY A 260 -11.69 3.62 25.73
C GLY A 260 -10.31 2.96 25.78
N LYS A 261 -10.23 1.74 26.34
CA LYS A 261 -8.95 1.05 26.57
C LYS A 261 -8.25 0.67 25.25
N ALA A 262 -9.00 0.30 24.23
CA ALA A 262 -8.44 -0.09 22.94
C ALA A 262 -7.82 1.12 22.20
N GLU A 263 -8.43 2.32 22.29
CA GLU A 263 -7.87 3.59 21.76
C GLU A 263 -6.49 3.87 22.38
N LYS A 264 -6.37 3.68 23.70
CA LYS A 264 -5.10 3.87 24.41
C LYS A 264 -4.03 2.89 23.98
N VAL A 265 -4.35 1.59 23.89
CA VAL A 265 -3.35 0.58 23.48
C VAL A 265 -2.93 0.80 22.01
N ALA A 266 -3.87 1.19 21.15
CA ALA A 266 -3.60 1.54 19.76
C ALA A 266 -2.59 2.69 19.61
N THR A 267 -2.82 3.77 20.36
CA THR A 267 -1.94 4.94 20.36
C THR A 267 -0.59 4.67 21.02
N ASP A 268 -0.55 3.83 22.07
CA ASP A 268 0.70 3.36 22.69
C ASP A 268 1.51 2.49 21.71
N ASN A 269 0.87 1.59 20.95
CA ASN A 269 1.52 0.78 19.92
C ASN A 269 2.05 1.65 18.77
N LEU A 270 1.28 2.64 18.30
CA LEU A 270 1.73 3.58 17.28
C LEU A 270 2.96 4.36 17.75
N ARG A 271 2.96 4.84 19.00
CA ARG A 271 4.13 5.48 19.61
C ARG A 271 5.33 4.53 19.63
N GLU A 272 5.13 3.27 20.03
CA GLU A 272 6.22 2.28 20.03
C GLU A 272 6.78 2.04 18.61
N VAL A 273 5.92 1.94 17.58
CA VAL A 273 6.37 1.85 16.18
C VAL A 273 7.26 3.03 15.80
N ILE A 274 6.86 4.26 16.14
CA ILE A 274 7.63 5.48 15.84
C ILE A 274 8.99 5.44 16.54
N ASP A 275 9.04 4.98 17.79
CA ASP A 275 10.27 4.88 18.57
C ASP A 275 11.21 3.83 17.99
N ARG A 276 10.68 2.65 17.64
CA ARG A 276 11.44 1.56 17.01
C ARG A 276 11.98 1.90 15.63
N CYS A 277 11.27 2.74 14.86
CA CYS A 277 11.79 3.24 13.58
C CYS A 277 13.10 4.03 13.76
N ARG A 278 13.30 4.69 14.90
CA ARG A 278 14.53 5.46 15.15
C ARG A 278 15.72 4.59 15.55
N GLU A 279 15.47 3.38 16.02
CA GLU A 279 16.48 2.57 16.72
C GLU A 279 16.78 1.23 16.02
N ASP A 280 15.77 0.56 15.43
CA ASP A 280 15.81 -0.90 15.28
C ASP A 280 15.34 -1.48 13.93
N LEU A 281 14.79 -0.70 13.00
CA LEU A 281 14.14 -1.22 11.78
C LEU A 281 14.89 -0.85 10.49
N PRO A 282 15.97 -1.56 10.11
CA PRO A 282 16.85 -1.09 9.04
C PRO A 282 16.17 -1.05 7.68
N GLY A 283 16.24 0.11 7.01
CA GLY A 283 15.69 0.31 5.67
C GLY A 283 14.15 0.32 5.61
N ALA A 284 13.48 0.59 6.73
CA ALA A 284 12.02 0.55 6.81
C ALA A 284 11.37 1.94 6.63
N LEU A 285 10.32 2.00 5.82
CA LEU A 285 9.41 3.15 5.73
C LEU A 285 8.03 2.75 6.24
N PHE A 286 7.57 3.39 7.31
CA PHE A 286 6.20 3.24 7.79
C PHE A 286 5.37 4.43 7.33
N MET A 287 4.23 4.17 6.69
CA MET A 287 3.22 5.16 6.36
C MET A 287 1.87 4.75 6.90
N TYR A 288 1.27 5.61 7.74
CA TYR A 288 -0.09 5.43 8.23
C TYR A 288 -1.00 6.50 7.62
N ALA A 289 -2.05 6.09 6.91
CA ALA A 289 -3.08 6.97 6.41
C ALA A 289 -4.18 7.17 7.47
N VAL A 290 -4.45 8.41 7.87
CA VAL A 290 -5.43 8.77 8.90
C VAL A 290 -6.24 10.01 8.52
N PRO A 291 -7.44 10.21 9.09
CA PRO A 291 -8.19 11.44 8.89
C PRO A 291 -7.61 12.58 9.74
N PRO A 292 -7.85 13.86 9.38
CA PRO A 292 -7.45 15.00 10.20
C PRO A 292 -7.99 14.92 11.63
N ASP A 293 -9.21 14.41 11.79
CA ASP A 293 -9.84 14.19 13.10
C ASP A 293 -9.00 13.34 14.06
N PHE A 294 -8.19 12.39 13.55
CA PHE A 294 -7.28 11.63 14.40
C PHE A 294 -6.27 12.55 15.10
N LEU A 295 -5.73 13.55 14.38
CA LEU A 295 -4.78 14.52 14.92
C LEU A 295 -5.42 15.54 15.86
N HIS A 296 -6.68 15.91 15.60
CA HIS A 296 -7.37 16.95 16.38
C HIS A 296 -8.09 16.41 17.61
N THR A 297 -8.54 15.15 17.58
CA THR A 297 -9.38 14.57 18.64
C THR A 297 -8.68 13.46 19.44
N ILE A 298 -7.92 12.58 18.79
CA ILE A 298 -7.29 11.43 19.45
C ILE A 298 -5.91 11.80 19.95
N VAL A 299 -5.01 12.25 19.08
CA VAL A 299 -3.60 12.56 19.42
C VAL A 299 -3.45 13.48 20.65
N PRO A 300 -4.25 14.56 20.84
CA PRO A 300 -4.11 15.44 22.00
C PRO A 300 -4.42 14.77 23.35
N LYS A 301 -5.18 13.66 23.35
CA LYS A 301 -5.45 12.86 24.56
C LYS A 301 -4.20 12.09 25.03
N TYR A 302 -3.21 11.88 24.15
CA TYR A 302 -2.05 11.04 24.37
C TYR A 302 -0.73 11.82 24.18
N PRO A 303 -0.26 12.55 25.21
CA PRO A 303 0.90 13.44 25.10
C PRO A 303 2.18 12.77 24.58
N ALA A 304 2.41 11.50 24.93
CA ALA A 304 3.60 10.76 24.49
C ALA A 304 3.62 10.51 22.98
N LEU A 305 2.45 10.24 22.37
CA LEU A 305 2.30 10.13 20.92
C LEU A 305 2.38 11.52 20.27
N GLN A 306 1.70 12.51 20.86
CA GLN A 306 1.69 13.88 20.36
C GLN A 306 3.11 14.44 20.21
N GLN A 307 3.98 14.27 21.21
CA GLN A 307 5.38 14.72 21.15
C GLN A 307 6.19 14.09 20.00
N ARG A 308 5.79 12.91 19.51
CA ARG A 308 6.47 12.21 18.41
C ARG A 308 5.95 12.63 17.02
N ILE A 309 4.68 13.02 16.94
CA ILE A 309 4.02 13.37 15.67
C ILE A 309 3.94 14.89 15.46
N GLN A 310 3.94 15.70 16.52
CA GLN A 310 3.81 17.15 16.42
C GLN A 310 4.99 17.75 15.64
N ALA A 311 4.67 18.58 14.65
CA ALA A 311 5.63 19.34 13.88
C ALA A 311 5.09 20.75 13.63
N ALA A 312 6.00 21.72 13.50
CA ALA A 312 5.62 23.11 13.23
C ALA A 312 5.02 23.29 11.83
N ASN A 313 5.48 22.48 10.86
CA ASN A 313 5.03 22.50 9.48
C ASN A 313 4.87 21.07 8.95
N TYR A 314 4.02 20.90 7.94
CA TYR A 314 3.88 19.64 7.22
C TYR A 314 5.14 19.28 6.43
N PHE A 315 5.18 18.02 6.02
CA PHE A 315 6.17 17.46 5.14
C PHE A 315 6.13 18.17 3.79
N SER A 316 7.31 18.53 3.31
CA SER A 316 7.49 19.12 1.99
C SER A 316 8.92 18.90 1.53
N ARG A 317 9.23 19.31 0.29
CA ARG A 317 10.62 19.34 -0.19
C ARG A 317 11.55 20.17 0.70
N ALA A 318 11.05 21.27 1.29
CA ALA A 318 11.85 22.13 2.17
C ALA A 318 11.90 21.61 3.62
N ASN A 319 10.95 20.77 4.03
CA ASN A 319 10.89 20.17 5.34
C ASN A 319 10.63 18.66 5.25
N PRO A 320 11.60 17.86 4.77
CA PRO A 320 11.42 16.43 4.62
C PRO A 320 11.31 15.71 5.98
N PHE A 321 11.74 16.35 7.08
CA PHE A 321 11.78 15.71 8.40
C PHE A 321 10.42 15.62 9.10
N SER A 322 9.43 16.43 8.68
CA SER A 322 8.10 16.40 9.30
C SER A 322 7.49 14.99 9.18
N PRO A 323 6.95 14.43 10.27
CA PRO A 323 6.28 13.15 10.23
C PRO A 323 4.91 13.25 9.54
N GLN A 324 4.32 14.43 9.37
CA GLN A 324 2.97 14.58 8.83
C GLN A 324 2.98 15.03 7.37
N ILE A 325 2.37 14.27 6.47
CA ILE A 325 2.12 14.60 5.07
C ILE A 325 0.65 14.99 4.95
N ASN A 326 0.35 16.21 4.51
CA ASN A 326 -1.03 16.68 4.36
C ASN A 326 -1.45 16.63 2.88
N LEU A 327 -2.50 15.86 2.57
CA LEU A 327 -3.03 15.69 1.22
C LEU A 327 -4.10 16.73 0.80
N GLU A 328 -4.44 17.66 1.69
CA GLU A 328 -5.24 18.85 1.35
C GLU A 328 -4.37 19.98 0.78
N HIS A 329 -3.07 19.98 1.10
CA HIS A 329 -2.12 20.98 0.63
C HIS A 329 -1.27 20.41 -0.51
N LEU A 330 -1.89 20.34 -1.69
CA LEU A 330 -1.28 19.81 -2.91
C LEU A 330 -0.55 20.89 -3.71
N ASP A 331 0.18 20.46 -4.73
CA ASP A 331 0.99 21.30 -5.63
C ASP A 331 0.14 22.28 -6.44
N VAL A 332 -1.12 21.93 -6.66
CA VAL A 332 -2.09 22.69 -7.47
C VAL A 332 -3.39 22.89 -6.70
N PRO A 333 -4.13 23.98 -6.96
CA PRO A 333 -5.48 24.16 -6.43
C PRO A 333 -6.40 23.01 -6.84
N ASP A 334 -7.43 22.76 -6.03
CA ASP A 334 -8.34 21.63 -6.23
C ASP A 334 -9.11 21.68 -7.58
N GLU A 335 -9.36 22.89 -8.10
CA GLU A 335 -9.87 23.12 -9.46
C GLU A 335 -8.99 22.49 -10.54
N GLU A 336 -7.72 22.89 -10.53
CA GLU A 336 -6.74 22.44 -11.49
C GLU A 336 -6.44 20.95 -11.30
N LEU A 337 -6.52 20.44 -10.07
CA LEU A 337 -6.32 19.03 -9.76
C LEU A 337 -7.32 18.13 -10.50
N LEU A 338 -8.63 18.41 -10.37
CA LEU A 338 -9.66 17.58 -11.02
C LEU A 338 -9.52 17.63 -12.54
N GLU A 339 -9.28 18.82 -13.10
CA GLU A 339 -9.05 18.97 -14.52
C GLU A 339 -7.83 18.17 -14.99
N GLN A 340 -6.70 18.27 -14.29
CA GLN A 340 -5.49 17.51 -14.61
C GLN A 340 -5.73 15.98 -14.55
N ILE A 341 -6.52 15.50 -13.59
CA ILE A 341 -6.93 14.09 -13.53
C ILE A 341 -7.74 13.74 -14.78
N GLY A 342 -8.74 14.54 -15.14
CA GLY A 342 -9.54 14.36 -16.35
C GLY A 342 -8.69 14.33 -17.62
N TYR A 343 -7.75 15.27 -17.77
CA TYR A 343 -6.84 15.34 -18.91
C TYR A 343 -5.92 14.12 -19.02
N ARG A 344 -5.50 13.53 -17.90
CA ARG A 344 -4.70 12.31 -17.88
C ARG A 344 -5.54 11.05 -18.12
N LEU A 345 -6.80 11.02 -17.68
CA LEU A 345 -7.71 9.90 -17.86
C LEU A 345 -8.26 9.77 -19.28
N LEU A 346 -8.52 10.88 -19.97
CA LEU A 346 -9.07 10.88 -21.33
C LEU A 346 -8.28 9.98 -22.30
N PRO A 347 -6.96 10.13 -22.46
CA PRO A 347 -6.20 9.24 -23.36
C PRO A 347 -6.17 7.78 -22.89
N ILE A 348 -6.34 7.52 -21.59
CA ILE A 348 -6.46 6.15 -21.05
C ILE A 348 -7.82 5.56 -21.47
N PHE A 349 -8.89 6.35 -21.41
CA PHE A 349 -10.22 5.96 -21.88
C PHE A 349 -10.22 5.63 -23.38
N GLU A 350 -9.61 6.49 -24.19
CA GLU A 350 -9.47 6.30 -25.64
C GLU A 350 -8.76 4.98 -25.96
N ILE A 351 -7.64 4.70 -25.27
CA ILE A 351 -6.91 3.43 -25.41
C ILE A 351 -7.73 2.22 -24.93
N ALA A 352 -8.45 2.35 -23.81
CA ALA A 352 -9.23 1.26 -23.22
C ALA A 352 -10.33 0.74 -24.15
N TYR A 353 -10.94 1.64 -24.93
CA TYR A 353 -12.09 1.35 -25.77
C TYR A 353 -11.85 1.52 -27.27
N ASP A 354 -10.60 1.73 -27.69
CA ASP A 354 -10.20 1.95 -29.09
C ASP A 354 -11.08 3.00 -29.78
N VAL A 355 -11.30 4.12 -29.09
CA VAL A 355 -12.13 5.24 -29.55
C VAL A 355 -11.31 6.53 -29.50
N LYS A 356 -11.65 7.48 -30.36
CA LYS A 356 -11.09 8.83 -30.31
C LYS A 356 -12.24 9.81 -30.12
N LEU A 357 -12.22 10.53 -29.02
CA LEU A 357 -13.24 11.52 -28.70
C LEU A 357 -12.79 12.90 -29.17
N ASP A 358 -13.75 13.78 -29.48
CA ASP A 358 -13.49 15.17 -29.83
C ASP A 358 -12.86 15.90 -28.63
N ARG A 359 -11.61 16.32 -28.81
CA ARG A 359 -10.81 16.87 -27.72
C ARG A 359 -11.44 18.14 -27.14
N ASP A 360 -11.93 19.06 -27.98
CA ASP A 360 -12.47 20.33 -27.51
C ASP A 360 -13.76 20.12 -26.71
N THR A 361 -14.62 19.22 -27.18
CA THR A 361 -15.84 18.79 -26.47
C THR A 361 -15.49 18.16 -25.12
N GLN A 362 -14.53 17.24 -25.07
CA GLN A 362 -14.17 16.57 -23.81
C GLN A 362 -13.43 17.48 -22.84
N LEU A 363 -12.61 18.43 -23.29
CA LEU A 363 -12.02 19.45 -22.42
C LEU A 363 -13.10 20.32 -21.76
N ALA A 364 -14.12 20.75 -22.53
CA ALA A 364 -15.26 21.48 -21.97
C ALA A 364 -16.03 20.62 -20.96
N ASN A 365 -16.28 19.34 -21.27
CA ASN A 365 -16.96 18.43 -20.35
C ASN A 365 -16.16 18.23 -19.04
N ILE A 366 -14.83 18.08 -19.12
CA ILE A 366 -13.96 17.96 -17.94
C ILE A 366 -14.12 19.19 -17.02
N GLN A 367 -14.12 20.40 -17.59
CA GLN A 367 -14.31 21.64 -16.82
C GLN A 367 -15.68 21.68 -16.14
N VAL A 368 -16.74 21.36 -16.88
CA VAL A 368 -18.12 21.37 -16.38
C VAL A 368 -18.31 20.35 -15.25
N PHE A 369 -17.79 19.12 -15.39
CA PHE A 369 -17.86 18.11 -14.33
C PHE A 369 -16.97 18.46 -13.13
N SER A 370 -15.81 19.09 -13.35
CA SER A 370 -14.92 19.57 -12.28
C SER A 370 -15.62 20.62 -11.42
N GLU A 371 -16.27 21.61 -12.05
CA GLU A 371 -17.05 22.63 -11.36
C GLU A 371 -18.25 22.02 -10.61
N ALA A 372 -19.02 21.12 -11.26
CA ALA A 372 -20.14 20.43 -10.63
C ALA A 372 -19.72 19.61 -9.40
N ALA A 373 -18.58 18.91 -9.46
CA ALA A 373 -18.05 18.12 -8.36
C ALA A 373 -17.62 19.00 -7.17
N ARG A 374 -16.93 20.13 -7.42
CA ARG A 374 -16.49 21.07 -6.37
C ARG A 374 -17.66 21.76 -5.68
N ASN A 375 -18.71 22.09 -6.43
CA ASN A 375 -19.91 22.74 -5.91
C ASN A 375 -20.83 21.78 -5.12
N SER A 376 -20.53 20.47 -5.09
CA SER A 376 -21.26 19.50 -4.29
C SER A 376 -20.86 19.58 -2.81
N TYR A 377 -21.35 20.61 -2.11
CA TYR A 377 -21.05 20.92 -0.70
C TYR A 377 -21.35 19.79 0.32
N LEU A 378 -22.09 18.75 -0.08
CA LEU A 378 -22.48 17.63 0.80
C LEU A 378 -21.64 16.36 0.57
N ALA A 379 -20.75 16.36 -0.42
CA ALA A 379 -19.98 15.18 -0.76
C ALA A 379 -18.58 15.21 -0.14
N ILE A 380 -18.34 14.31 0.80
CA ILE A 380 -17.03 14.09 1.44
C ILE A 380 -15.97 13.63 0.39
N SER A 381 -16.36 13.28 -0.85
CA SER A 381 -15.48 12.70 -1.86
C SER A 381 -15.67 13.27 -3.28
N HIS A 382 -15.50 14.59 -3.46
CA HIS A 382 -15.63 15.24 -4.77
C HIS A 382 -14.71 14.65 -5.85
N ARG A 383 -13.49 14.22 -5.49
CA ARG A 383 -12.55 13.55 -6.41
C ARG A 383 -13.11 12.23 -6.97
N ARG A 384 -13.66 11.39 -6.10
CA ARG A 384 -14.27 10.10 -6.45
C ARG A 384 -15.51 10.30 -7.31
N LEU A 385 -16.36 11.25 -6.94
CA LEU A 385 -17.55 11.62 -7.68
C LEU A 385 -17.23 12.11 -9.09
N PHE A 386 -16.26 13.03 -9.18
CA PHE A 386 -15.79 13.58 -10.45
C PHE A 386 -15.34 12.48 -11.40
N VAL A 387 -14.41 11.62 -10.97
CA VAL A 387 -13.86 10.56 -11.81
C VAL A 387 -14.95 9.59 -12.26
N LYS A 388 -15.82 9.15 -11.34
CA LYS A 388 -16.90 8.22 -11.65
C LYS A 388 -17.89 8.81 -12.65
N ALA A 389 -18.32 10.05 -12.42
CA ALA A 389 -19.27 10.74 -13.29
C ALA A 389 -18.69 10.97 -14.69
N LEU A 390 -17.44 11.45 -14.77
CA LEU A 390 -16.75 11.73 -16.02
C LEU A 390 -16.54 10.47 -16.87
N VAL A 391 -16.06 9.37 -16.25
CA VAL A 391 -15.87 8.09 -16.96
C VAL A 391 -17.20 7.52 -17.45
N THR A 392 -18.25 7.61 -16.62
CA THR A 392 -19.60 7.17 -17.01
C THR A 392 -20.12 7.98 -18.19
N GLU A 393 -19.88 9.29 -18.20
CA GLU A 393 -20.29 10.17 -19.28
C GLU A 393 -19.53 9.90 -20.57
N TRP A 394 -18.22 9.67 -20.53
CA TRP A 394 -17.46 9.26 -21.73
C TRP A 394 -17.96 7.95 -22.31
N PHE A 395 -18.34 6.98 -21.47
CA PHE A 395 -18.96 5.74 -21.93
C PHE A 395 -20.32 6.01 -22.59
N ARG A 396 -21.14 6.90 -22.03
CA ARG A 396 -22.41 7.33 -22.64
C ARG A 396 -22.19 7.97 -24.01
N GLN A 397 -21.21 8.87 -24.14
CA GLN A 397 -20.93 9.60 -25.38
C GLN A 397 -20.32 8.71 -26.45
N LYS A 398 -19.50 7.74 -26.06
CA LYS A 398 -19.00 6.69 -26.97
C LYS A 398 -20.15 5.95 -27.67
N GLU A 399 -21.23 5.65 -26.95
CA GLU A 399 -22.37 4.86 -27.49
C GLU A 399 -23.45 5.74 -28.15
N ASN A 400 -23.69 6.95 -27.63
CA ASN A 400 -24.83 7.79 -28.03
C ASN A 400 -24.46 9.06 -28.80
N GLY A 401 -23.17 9.28 -29.05
CA GLY A 401 -22.64 10.48 -29.70
C GLY A 401 -22.18 11.55 -28.71
N GLU A 402 -21.21 12.34 -29.17
CA GLU A 402 -20.54 13.36 -28.36
C GLU A 402 -21.34 14.65 -28.27
N THR A 403 -21.39 15.24 -27.09
CA THR A 403 -22.06 16.52 -26.84
C THR A 403 -21.34 17.28 -25.75
N VAL A 404 -21.30 18.61 -25.86
CA VAL A 404 -20.93 19.46 -24.71
C VAL A 404 -22.05 19.37 -23.68
N VAL A 405 -21.71 18.92 -22.49
CA VAL A 405 -22.65 18.69 -21.39
C VAL A 405 -23.05 20.02 -20.77
N PRO A 406 -24.36 20.30 -20.58
CA PRO A 406 -24.79 21.51 -19.89
C PRO A 406 -24.50 21.41 -18.39
N PRO A 407 -24.16 22.52 -17.70
CA PRO A 407 -23.83 22.52 -16.27
C PRO A 407 -24.91 21.90 -15.36
N GLU A 408 -26.19 22.07 -15.70
CA GLU A 408 -27.30 21.51 -14.92
C GLU A 408 -27.32 19.98 -14.98
N TYR A 409 -26.96 19.39 -16.12
CA TYR A 409 -26.88 17.93 -16.27
C TYR A 409 -25.73 17.37 -15.43
N ALA A 410 -24.53 17.94 -15.54
CA ALA A 410 -23.37 17.49 -14.76
C ALA A 410 -23.63 17.57 -13.25
N SER A 411 -24.26 18.66 -12.80
CA SER A 411 -24.69 18.81 -11.41
C SER A 411 -25.67 17.72 -10.97
N GLY A 412 -26.63 17.37 -11.84
CA GLY A 412 -27.58 16.28 -11.60
C GLY A 412 -26.91 14.91 -11.47
N VAL A 413 -25.94 14.60 -12.36
CA VAL A 413 -25.18 13.34 -12.32
C VAL A 413 -24.35 13.24 -11.04
N ILE A 414 -23.59 14.29 -10.70
CA ILE A 414 -22.77 14.34 -9.48
C ILE A 414 -23.65 14.14 -8.24
N LYS A 415 -24.79 14.83 -8.17
CA LYS A 415 -25.72 14.71 -7.04
C LYS A 415 -26.27 13.28 -6.90
N GLY A 416 -26.72 12.67 -7.99
CA GLY A 416 -27.21 11.29 -7.97
C GLY A 416 -26.15 10.28 -7.50
N GLN A 417 -24.89 10.47 -7.91
CA GLN A 417 -23.78 9.65 -7.44
C GLN A 417 -23.46 9.89 -5.95
N SER A 418 -23.57 11.14 -5.48
CA SER A 418 -23.38 11.49 -4.06
C SER A 418 -24.41 10.82 -3.17
N GLU A 419 -25.69 10.83 -3.57
CA GLU A 419 -26.77 10.18 -2.83
C GLU A 419 -26.54 8.66 -2.73
N ALA A 420 -26.10 8.03 -3.83
CA ALA A 420 -25.77 6.60 -3.83
C ALA A 420 -24.56 6.25 -2.95
N LEU A 421 -23.51 7.09 -2.92
CA LEU A 421 -22.34 6.88 -2.07
C LEU A 421 -22.67 7.05 -0.58
N ASN A 422 -23.52 8.02 -0.22
CA ASN A 422 -23.92 8.22 1.17
C ASN A 422 -24.73 7.02 1.70
N LEU A 423 -25.62 6.45 0.87
CA LEU A 423 -26.36 5.23 1.22
C LEU A 423 -25.43 4.04 1.51
N LEU A 424 -24.36 3.86 0.72
CA LEU A 424 -23.37 2.80 0.94
C LEU A 424 -22.52 3.05 2.20
N ALA A 425 -22.12 4.30 2.46
CA ALA A 425 -21.34 4.65 3.64
C ALA A 425 -22.15 4.44 4.94
N ASP A 426 -23.44 4.73 4.93
CA ASP A 426 -24.34 4.48 6.06
C ASP A 426 -24.53 2.97 6.31
N GLU A 427 -24.55 2.14 5.25
CA GLU A 427 -24.60 0.68 5.37
C GLU A 427 -23.29 0.07 5.92
N GLU A 428 -22.12 0.58 5.50
CA GLU A 428 -20.80 0.14 6.00
C GLU A 428 -20.51 0.60 7.45
N GLN A 429 -21.15 1.68 7.92
CA GLN A 429 -21.05 2.18 9.30
C GLN A 429 -22.07 1.54 10.25
N SER A 430 -23.00 0.72 9.76
CA SER A 430 -23.98 0.05 10.61
C SER A 430 -23.33 -1.10 11.42
N PRO A 431 -23.39 -1.08 12.76
CA PRO A 431 -22.73 -2.07 13.58
C PRO A 431 -23.56 -3.36 13.57
N TYR A 432 -23.15 -4.33 12.76
CA TYR A 432 -23.44 -5.74 13.03
C TYR A 432 -22.24 -6.43 13.69
#